data_AF-A0A1L5PAI9-F1
#
_entry.id   AF-A0A1L5PAI9-F1
#
_cell.length_a   1.000
_cell.length_b   1.000
_cell.length_c   1.000
_cell.angle_alpha   90.00
_cell.angle_beta   90.00
_cell.angle_gamma   90.00
#
_symmetry.space_group_name_H-M   'P 1'
#
loop_
_entity.id
_entity.type
_entity.pdbx_description
1 polymer ?
#
loop_
_entity_poly.entity_id
_entity_poly.type
_entity_poly.pdbx_seq_one_letter_code
_entity_poly.pdbx_strand_id
1 'polypeptide(L)'
;MKAYSHVSDQYAPFSTQVIPATASEAPYISYGLLMNETGKCIHEQYADTGGFTDHVFAACSITGFAFIPHIRDLPSKRFYVFDPGSAPANLRPLITDTIKEPLIERNWAARYRAIWRR
;
A
#
# COMPACT_ATOMS: atom_id res chain seq x y z
N MET A 1 5.16 -7.87 -22.51
CA MET A 1 4.22 -8.12 -21.40
C MET A 1 4.95 -8.91 -20.31
N LYS A 2 4.50 -8.80 -19.06
CA LYS A 2 4.94 -9.65 -17.94
C LYS A 2 3.72 -10.14 -17.15
N ALA A 3 3.83 -11.30 -16.52
CA ALA A 3 2.83 -11.79 -15.58
C ALA A 3 3.17 -11.26 -14.18
N TYR A 4 2.17 -10.73 -13.49
CA TYR A 4 2.24 -10.36 -12.08
C TYR A 4 1.31 -11.27 -11.30
N SER A 5 1.86 -12.03 -10.36
CA SER A 5 1.14 -13.04 -9.61
C SER A 5 1.23 -12.77 -8.12
N HIS A 6 0.08 -12.84 -7.45
CA HIS A 6 0.00 -13.00 -6.02
C HIS A 6 0.10 -14.47 -5.67
N VAL A 7 0.98 -14.78 -4.72
CA VAL A 7 1.32 -16.13 -4.32
C VAL A 7 1.06 -16.27 -2.83
N SER A 8 0.37 -17.33 -2.42
CA SER A 8 0.15 -17.61 -1.00
C SER A 8 1.44 -18.07 -0.30
N ASP A 9 1.41 -18.13 1.01
CA ASP A 9 2.44 -18.77 1.85
C ASP A 9 2.72 -20.24 1.48
N GLN A 10 1.74 -20.95 0.92
CA GLN A 10 1.87 -22.30 0.37
C GLN A 10 2.42 -22.35 -1.08
N TYR A 11 2.96 -21.24 -1.58
CA TYR A 11 3.47 -21.09 -2.96
C TYR A 11 2.43 -21.31 -4.08
N ALA A 12 1.13 -21.27 -3.74
CA ALA A 12 0.05 -21.38 -4.72
C ALA A 12 -0.34 -19.98 -5.24
N PRO A 13 -0.34 -19.74 -6.57
CA PRO A 13 -0.84 -18.49 -7.11
C PRO A 13 -2.36 -18.41 -6.94
N PHE A 14 -2.87 -17.27 -6.46
CA PHE A 14 -4.32 -17.06 -6.27
C PHE A 14 -4.88 -15.88 -7.06
N SER A 15 -4.01 -15.02 -7.62
CA SER A 15 -4.39 -13.97 -8.56
C SER A 15 -3.23 -13.73 -9.50
N THR A 16 -3.47 -13.77 -10.82
CA THR A 16 -2.45 -13.48 -11.83
C THR A 16 -3.01 -12.52 -12.86
N GLN A 17 -2.23 -11.49 -13.20
CA GLN A 17 -2.58 -10.47 -14.18
C GLN A 17 -1.45 -10.30 -15.19
N VAL A 18 -1.80 -10.10 -16.46
CA VAL A 18 -0.83 -9.77 -17.51
C VAL A 18 -0.74 -8.26 -17.63
N ILE A 19 0.45 -7.71 -17.38
CA ILE A 19 0.69 -6.27 -17.36
C ILE A 19 1.78 -5.87 -18.38
N PRO A 20 1.81 -4.61 -18.84
CA PRO A 20 2.90 -4.12 -19.65
C PRO A 20 4.25 -4.31 -18.94
N ALA A 21 5.30 -4.64 -19.70
CA ALA A 21 6.61 -4.90 -19.10
C ALA A 21 7.18 -3.67 -18.35
N THR A 22 6.82 -2.48 -18.82
CA THR A 22 7.23 -1.18 -18.25
C THR A 22 6.30 -0.67 -17.15
N ALA A 23 5.19 -1.35 -16.88
CA ALA A 23 4.26 -0.91 -15.86
C ALA A 23 4.83 -1.15 -14.46
N SER A 24 4.57 -0.19 -13.56
CA SER A 24 4.76 -0.36 -12.12
C SER A 24 3.83 -1.48 -11.63
N GLU A 25 4.35 -2.34 -10.75
CA GLU A 25 3.59 -3.47 -10.19
C GLU A 25 2.71 -3.04 -9.02
N ALA A 26 3.07 -1.96 -8.34
CA ALA A 26 2.38 -1.49 -7.13
C ALA A 26 0.85 -1.35 -7.27
N PRO A 27 0.29 -0.74 -8.33
CA PRO A 27 -1.18 -0.63 -8.47
C PRO A 27 -1.89 -1.99 -8.55
N TYR A 28 -1.20 -3.02 -9.06
CA TYR A 28 -1.75 -4.36 -9.24
C TYR A 28 -1.76 -5.17 -7.94
N ILE A 29 -1.08 -4.70 -6.88
CA ILE A 29 -1.21 -5.26 -5.53
C ILE A 29 -2.63 -5.06 -5.03
N SER A 30 -3.11 -3.81 -5.01
CA SER A 30 -4.44 -3.48 -4.50
C SER A 30 -5.55 -4.21 -5.27
N TYR A 31 -5.39 -4.38 -6.58
CA TYR A 31 -6.34 -5.14 -7.39
C TYR A 31 -6.38 -6.62 -6.97
N GLY A 32 -5.24 -7.30 -6.85
CA GLY A 32 -5.24 -8.71 -6.46
C GLY A 32 -5.69 -8.95 -5.01
N LEU A 33 -5.45 -8.01 -4.10
CA LEU A 33 -5.93 -8.08 -2.73
C LEU A 33 -7.46 -7.94 -2.63
N LEU A 34 -8.05 -7.01 -3.38
CA LEU A 34 -9.48 -6.70 -3.28
C LEU A 34 -10.35 -7.57 -4.20
N MET A 35 -9.82 -8.01 -5.34
CA MET A 35 -10.60 -8.63 -6.43
C MET A 35 -10.22 -10.09 -6.67
N ASN A 36 -9.73 -10.80 -5.66
CA ASN A 36 -9.46 -12.24 -5.79
C ASN A 36 -10.72 -13.08 -5.47
N GLU A 37 -10.88 -14.16 -6.22
CA GLU A 37 -12.01 -15.10 -6.07
C GLU A 37 -11.78 -16.12 -4.94
N THR A 38 -10.64 -16.04 -4.25
CA THR A 38 -10.17 -17.08 -3.34
C THR A 38 -11.05 -17.22 -2.09
N GLY A 39 -11.91 -16.25 -1.78
CA GLY A 39 -12.73 -16.23 -0.56
C GLY A 39 -11.92 -16.28 0.74
N LYS A 40 -10.59 -16.19 0.65
CA LYS A 40 -9.66 -16.26 1.77
C LYS A 40 -9.52 -14.86 2.38
N CYS A 41 -9.52 -14.79 3.70
CA CYS A 41 -9.14 -13.57 4.42
C CYS A 41 -7.64 -13.34 4.26
N ILE A 42 -7.23 -12.56 3.26
CA ILE A 42 -5.84 -12.12 3.14
C ILE A 42 -5.57 -11.17 4.30
N HIS A 43 -4.71 -11.59 5.22
CA HIS A 43 -4.34 -10.79 6.39
C HIS A 43 -3.12 -9.92 6.10
N GLU A 44 -2.13 -10.51 5.44
CA GLU A 44 -0.82 -9.91 5.21
C GLU A 44 -0.44 -9.97 3.73
N GLN A 45 0.22 -8.91 3.25
CA GLN A 45 0.78 -8.85 1.91
C GLN A 45 2.22 -8.40 1.96
N TYR A 46 3.09 -9.25 1.42
CA TYR A 46 4.51 -8.92 1.20
C TYR A 46 4.69 -8.35 -0.20
N ALA A 47 5.58 -7.37 -0.34
CA ALA A 47 5.95 -6.81 -1.63
C ALA A 47 7.44 -6.46 -1.65
N ASP A 48 8.06 -6.60 -2.81
CA ASP A 48 9.42 -6.13 -3.04
C ASP A 48 9.45 -4.62 -3.32
N THR A 49 10.61 -4.11 -3.76
CA THR A 49 10.75 -2.67 -4.09
C THR A 49 9.83 -2.23 -5.23
N GLY A 50 9.54 -3.09 -6.22
CA GLY A 50 8.70 -2.75 -7.38
C GLY A 50 7.22 -2.64 -7.02
N GLY A 51 6.81 -3.30 -5.94
CA GLY A 51 5.47 -3.24 -5.37
C GLY A 51 5.22 -2.10 -4.39
N PHE A 52 6.24 -1.35 -3.97
CA PHE A 52 6.06 -0.26 -3.01
C PHE A 52 5.76 1.08 -3.68
N THR A 53 4.65 1.71 -3.27
CA THR A 53 4.41 3.16 -3.44
C THR A 53 3.69 3.70 -2.21
N ASP A 54 3.83 5.01 -1.93
CA ASP A 54 3.15 5.66 -0.81
C ASP A 54 1.62 5.49 -0.88
N HIS A 55 1.06 5.51 -2.11
CA HIS A 55 -0.38 5.32 -2.34
C HIS A 55 -0.85 3.91 -1.99
N VAL A 56 -0.10 2.87 -2.37
CA VAL A 56 -0.44 1.48 -2.04
C VAL A 56 -0.28 1.23 -0.55
N PHE A 57 0.76 1.79 0.07
CA PHE A 57 0.97 1.72 1.51
C PHE A 57 -0.21 2.34 2.27
N ALA A 58 -0.65 3.55 1.88
CA ALA A 58 -1.81 4.20 2.47
C ALA A 58 -3.13 3.46 2.17
N ALA A 59 -3.31 2.92 0.96
CA ALA A 59 -4.52 2.19 0.61
C ALA A 59 -4.65 0.90 1.45
N CYS A 60 -3.56 0.16 1.65
CA CYS A 60 -3.56 -1.04 2.48
C CYS A 60 -3.92 -0.73 3.94
N SER A 61 -3.40 0.37 4.51
CA SER A 61 -3.75 0.76 5.88
C SER A 61 -5.23 1.15 6.03
N ILE A 62 -5.81 1.83 5.04
CA ILE A 62 -7.25 2.19 5.02
C ILE A 62 -8.14 0.96 4.86
N THR A 63 -7.70 -0.03 4.07
CA THR A 63 -8.48 -1.25 3.78
C THR A 63 -8.27 -2.37 4.79
N GLY A 64 -7.36 -2.17 5.76
CA GLY A 64 -7.11 -3.12 6.85
C GLY A 64 -6.16 -4.25 6.51
N PHE A 65 -5.42 -4.18 5.39
CA PHE A 65 -4.39 -5.16 5.06
C PHE A 65 -3.06 -4.82 5.75
N ALA A 66 -2.45 -5.81 6.39
CA ALA A 66 -1.09 -5.67 6.90
C ALA A 66 -0.09 -5.74 5.74
N PHE A 67 0.32 -4.57 5.23
CA PHE A 67 1.25 -4.46 4.13
C PHE A 67 2.69 -4.39 4.61
N ILE A 68 3.52 -5.32 4.14
CA ILE A 68 4.91 -5.52 4.57
C ILE A 68 5.84 -5.34 3.35
N PRO A 69 6.07 -4.09 2.90
CA PRO A 69 6.91 -3.81 1.75
C PRO A 69 8.40 -3.81 2.09
N HIS A 70 9.23 -4.25 1.14
CA HIS A 70 10.66 -4.02 1.15
C HIS A 70 11.01 -2.65 0.57
N ILE A 71 11.13 -1.65 1.45
CA ILE A 71 11.42 -0.26 1.08
C ILE A 71 12.94 -0.06 0.91
N ARG A 72 13.43 -0.09 -0.34
CA ARG A 72 14.87 0.02 -0.67
C ARG A 72 15.51 1.31 -0.15
N ASP A 73 14.80 2.42 -0.28
CA ASP A 73 15.29 3.77 0.01
C ASP A 73 14.72 4.32 1.33
N LEU A 74 14.45 3.44 2.29
CA LEU A 74 13.86 3.78 3.59
C LEU A 74 14.55 4.97 4.30
N PRO A 75 15.90 5.09 4.32
CA PRO A 75 16.57 6.24 4.94
C PRO A 75 16.24 7.59 4.31
N SER A 76 15.79 7.60 3.04
CA SER A 76 15.37 8.82 2.34
C SER A 76 13.88 9.12 2.50
N LYS A 77 13.10 8.21 3.10
CA LYS A 77 11.67 8.41 3.33
C LYS A 77 11.42 9.37 4.48
N ARG A 78 10.32 10.09 4.36
CA ARG A 78 9.86 11.11 5.31
C ARG A 78 8.50 10.65 5.83
N PHE A 79 8.44 10.23 7.09
CA PHE A 79 7.18 9.82 7.70
C PHE A 79 6.49 11.00 8.37
N TYR A 80 5.18 11.08 8.16
CA TYR A 80 4.28 11.97 8.89
C TYR A 80 3.35 11.10 9.72
N VAL A 81 3.24 11.39 11.02
CA VAL A 81 2.51 10.56 11.98
C VAL A 81 1.47 11.38 12.74
N PHE A 82 0.44 10.73 13.28
CA PHE A 82 -0.52 11.41 14.16
C PHE A 82 0.13 11.77 15.51
N ASP A 83 0.79 10.79 16.13
CA ASP A 83 1.53 10.97 17.37
C ASP A 83 2.97 10.46 17.22
N PRO A 84 4.00 11.34 17.31
CA PRO A 84 5.40 10.92 17.32
C PRO A 84 5.76 10.03 18.51
N GLY A 85 5.07 10.16 19.64
CA GLY A 85 5.30 9.35 20.85
C GLY A 85 4.95 7.88 20.65
N SER A 86 3.87 7.60 19.93
CA SER A 86 3.41 6.25 19.61
C SER A 86 4.24 5.53 18.55
N ALA A 87 5.16 6.23 17.87
CA ALA A 87 5.95 5.64 16.79
C ALA A 87 7.07 4.72 17.32
N PRO A 88 7.32 3.58 16.65
CA PRO A 88 8.42 2.68 16.99
C PRO A 88 9.77 3.38 17.05
N ALA A 89 10.60 3.06 18.05
CA ALA A 89 11.85 3.75 18.31
C ALA A 89 12.80 3.77 17.09
N ASN A 90 12.82 2.69 16.31
CA ASN A 90 13.61 2.56 15.08
C ASN A 90 13.12 3.43 13.91
N LEU A 91 11.86 3.90 13.94
CA LEU A 91 11.30 4.78 12.90
C LEU A 91 11.32 6.26 13.29
N ARG A 92 11.48 6.58 14.58
CA ARG A 92 11.54 7.97 15.08
C ARG A 92 12.54 8.86 14.33
N PRO A 93 13.74 8.41 13.95
CA PRO A 93 14.68 9.23 13.17
C PRO A 93 14.19 9.61 11.77
N LEU A 94 13.20 8.88 11.23
CA LEU A 94 12.62 9.10 9.90
C LEU A 94 11.32 9.93 9.96
N ILE A 95 10.83 10.25 11.17
CA ILE A 95 9.66 11.11 11.37
C ILE A 95 10.06 12.54 11.09
N THR A 96 9.36 13.15 10.14
CA THR A 96 9.59 14.54 9.74
C THR A 96 8.75 15.50 10.55
N ASP A 97 7.45 15.22 10.66
CA ASP A 97 6.47 16.10 11.29
C ASP A 97 5.19 15.32 11.58
N THR A 98 4.23 16.00 12.19
CA THR A 98 2.88 15.49 12.45
C THR A 98 1.96 15.65 11.24
N ILE A 99 0.95 14.78 11.15
CA ILE A 99 -0.09 14.84 10.13
C ILE A 99 -0.96 16.09 10.35
N LYS A 100 -1.22 16.84 9.30
CA LYS A 100 -2.14 17.99 9.33
C LYS A 100 -3.59 17.52 9.16
N GLU A 101 -4.16 16.93 10.20
CA GLU A 101 -5.51 16.34 10.17
C GLU A 101 -6.59 17.29 9.61
N PRO A 102 -6.68 18.57 10.05
CA PRO A 102 -7.71 19.48 9.54
C PRO A 102 -7.59 19.77 8.03
N LEU A 103 -6.38 19.64 7.48
CA LEU A 103 -6.14 19.79 6.05
C LEU A 103 -6.63 18.55 5.29
N ILE A 104 -6.39 17.34 5.83
CA ILE A 104 -6.87 16.10 5.24
C ILE A 104 -8.39 16.07 5.25
N GLU A 105 -9.02 16.33 6.40
CA GLU A 105 -10.47 16.34 6.57
C GLU A 105 -11.16 17.30 5.59
N ARG A 106 -10.67 18.55 5.50
CA ARG A 106 -11.22 19.55 4.58
C ARG A 106 -11.16 19.11 3.11
N ASN A 107 -10.13 18.36 2.73
CA ASN A 107 -9.95 17.89 1.36
C ASN A 107 -10.53 16.49 1.10
N TRP A 108 -11.00 15.80 2.14
CA TRP A 108 -11.46 14.41 2.06
C TRP A 108 -12.69 14.25 1.16
N ALA A 109 -13.72 15.08 1.38
CA ALA A 109 -15.00 14.98 0.66
C ALA A 109 -14.89 15.26 -0.85
N ALA A 110 -13.98 16.15 -1.27
CA ALA A 110 -13.75 16.45 -2.68
C ALA A 110 -13.08 15.28 -3.42
N ARG A 111 -12.27 14.47 -2.72
CA ARG A 111 -11.45 13.42 -3.32
C ARG A 111 -12.21 12.11 -3.54
N TYR A 112 -13.12 11.72 -2.64
CA TYR A 112 -13.98 10.54 -2.85
C TYR A 112 -15.00 10.73 -3.97
N ARG A 113 -15.59 11.93 -4.12
CA ARG A 113 -16.53 12.20 -5.24
C ARG A 113 -15.88 12.09 -6.63
N ALA A 114 -14.56 12.29 -6.72
CA ALA A 114 -13.82 12.12 -7.96
C ALA A 114 -13.52 10.64 -8.28
N ILE A 115 -13.35 9.81 -7.26
CA ILE A 115 -13.07 8.37 -7.41
C ILE A 115 -14.33 7.59 -7.80
N TRP A 116 -15.52 7.98 -7.34
CA TRP A 116 -16.80 7.33 -7.64
C TRP A 116 -17.55 7.90 -8.85
N ARG A 117 -16.91 8.73 -9.67
CA ARG A 117 -17.47 9.32 -10.90
C ARG A 117 -16.82 8.81 -12.19
N ARG A 118 -16.11 7.68 -12.13
CA ARG A 118 -15.61 6.95 -13.30
C ARG A 118 -16.19 5.55 -13.34
#